data_AF-D9QSL2-F1
#
_entry.id   AF-D9QSL2-F1
#
_cell.length_a   1.000
_cell.length_b   1.000
_cell.length_c   1.000
_cell.angle_alpha   90.00
_cell.angle_beta   90.00
_cell.angle_gamma   90.00
#
_symmetry.space_group_name_H-M   'P 1'
#
loop_
_entity.id
_entity.type
_entity.pdbx_description
1 polymer ?
#
loop_
_entity_poly.entity_id
_entity_poly.type
_entity_poly.pdbx_seq_one_letter_code
_entity_poly.pdbx_strand_id
1 'polypeptide(L)' 'MAEMKDRADCPNIEVNEIDCTCTADCDLQGKCCACIQAHRQNDDLPACLA' A
#
# COMPACT_ATOMS: atom_id res chain seq x y z
N MET A 1 16.33 -1.82 -19.64
CA MET A 1 16.29 -2.64 -18.42
C MET A 1 16.49 -1.68 -17.26
N ALA A 2 15.41 -1.27 -16.60
CA ALA A 2 15.52 -0.31 -15.51
C ALA A 2 16.15 -1.01 -14.29
N GLU A 3 17.17 -0.39 -13.73
CA GLU A 3 17.84 -0.84 -12.51
C GLU A 3 16.80 -0.99 -11.39
N MET A 4 16.59 -2.21 -10.91
CA MET A 4 15.70 -2.46 -9.76
C MET A 4 16.40 -1.86 -8.54
N LYS A 5 15.88 -0.72 -8.04
CA LYS A 5 16.31 -0.17 -6.76
C LYS A 5 15.58 -0.94 -5.66
N ASP A 6 16.33 -1.58 -4.77
CA ASP A 6 15.79 -2.16 -3.55
C ASP A 6 15.05 -1.06 -2.77
N ARG A 7 13.76 -1.27 -2.51
CA ARG A 7 13.00 -0.40 -1.63
C ARG A 7 13.33 -0.81 -0.20
N ALA A 8 13.66 0.16 0.63
CA ALA A 8 13.77 -0.06 2.08
C ALA A 8 12.43 -0.53 2.65
N ASP A 9 12.48 -1.19 3.80
CA ASP A 9 11.28 -1.57 4.54
C ASP A 9 10.46 -0.34 4.94
N CYS A 10 9.14 -0.50 5.08
CA CYS A 10 8.25 0.62 5.37
C CYS A 10 8.42 1.06 6.83
N PRO A 11 8.93 2.28 7.10
CA PRO A 11 9.18 2.72 8.47
C PRO A 11 7.90 2.98 9.28
N ASN A 12 6.73 2.98 8.62
CA ASN A 12 5.44 3.32 9.22
C ASN A 12 4.46 2.14 9.23
N ILE A 13 4.93 0.90 9.03
CA ILE A 13 4.04 -0.26 8.85
C ILE A 13 3.05 -0.41 10.01
N GLU A 14 3.53 -0.31 11.25
CA GLU A 14 2.69 -0.46 12.45
C GLU A 14 1.58 0.60 12.56
N VAL A 15 1.91 1.86 12.20
CA VAL A 15 0.93 2.97 12.21
C VAL A 15 -0.06 2.81 11.05
N ASN A 16 0.45 2.49 9.86
CA ASN A 16 -0.36 2.31 8.67
C ASN A 16 -1.35 1.15 8.80
N GLU A 17 -0.99 0.07 9.52
CA GLU A 17 -1.91 -1.06 9.76
C GLU A 17 -3.12 -0.63 10.60
N ILE A 18 -2.95 0.32 11.51
CA ILE A 18 -4.03 0.87 12.34
C ILE A 18 -4.89 1.86 11.53
N ASP A 19 -4.24 2.73 10.74
CA ASP A 19 -4.92 3.74 9.92
C ASP A 19 -5.55 3.16 8.64
N CYS A 20 -5.22 1.93 8.28
CA CYS A 20 -5.78 1.27 7.10
C CYS A 20 -7.28 1.00 7.31
N THR A 21 -8.11 1.68 6.53
CA THR A 21 -9.58 1.54 6.55
C THR A 21 -10.12 0.49 5.57
N CYS A 22 -9.25 -0.23 4.88
CA CYS A 22 -9.65 -1.32 3.98
C CYS A 22 -10.33 -2.45 4.77
N THR A 23 -11.52 -2.85 4.33
CA THR A 23 -12.27 -3.97 4.94
C THR A 23 -11.94 -5.32 4.32
N ALA A 24 -11.16 -5.34 3.23
CA ALA A 24 -10.69 -6.54 2.58
C ALA A 24 -9.45 -7.08 3.28
N ASP A 25 -9.45 -8.37 3.61
CA ASP A 25 -8.27 -9.08 4.09
C ASP A 25 -7.28 -9.19 2.91
N CYS A 26 -6.17 -8.45 2.98
CA CYS A 26 -5.21 -8.36 1.88
C CYS A 26 -3.76 -8.31 2.37
N ASP A 27 -2.84 -8.92 1.60
CA ASP A 27 -1.40 -8.95 1.91
C ASP A 27 -0.71 -7.56 1.88
N LEU A 28 -1.44 -6.55 1.38
CA LEU A 28 -1.00 -5.17 1.23
C LEU A 28 -1.47 -4.25 2.37
N GLN A 29 -2.21 -4.78 3.34
CA GLN A 29 -2.67 -4.01 4.51
C GLN A 29 -1.46 -3.36 5.22
N GLY A 30 -1.57 -2.06 5.52
CA GLY A 30 -0.46 -1.25 6.05
C GLY A 30 0.68 -0.91 5.07
N LYS A 31 0.78 -1.59 3.92
CA LYS A 31 1.80 -1.34 2.88
C LYS A 31 1.30 -0.32 1.85
N CYS A 32 0.98 0.90 2.29
CA CYS A 32 0.27 1.94 1.52
C CYS A 32 0.82 2.18 0.11
N CYS A 33 2.14 2.27 -0.07
CA CYS A 33 2.73 2.48 -1.40
C CYS A 33 2.47 1.32 -2.38
N ALA A 34 2.55 0.08 -1.89
CA ALA A 34 2.24 -1.11 -2.68
C ALA A 34 0.74 -1.24 -2.92
N CYS A 35 -0.08 -0.96 -1.91
CA CYS A 35 -1.54 -0.91 -2.00
C CYS A 35 -2.01 0.05 -3.10
N ILE A 36 -1.60 1.33 -3.04
CA ILE A 36 -1.97 2.34 -4.04
C ILE A 36 -1.50 1.93 -5.44
N GLN A 37 -0.28 1.38 -5.57
CA GLN A 37 0.23 0.93 -6.86
C GLN A 37 -0.60 -0.21 -7.45
N ALA A 38 -1.04 -1.17 -6.63
CA ALA A 38 -1.88 -2.29 -7.07
C ALA A 38 -3.28 -1.83 -7.45
N HIS A 39 -3.89 -1.00 -6.62
CA HIS A 39 -5.25 -0.49 -6.79
C HIS A 39 -5.38 0.49 -7.97
N ARG A 40 -4.38 1.36 -8.17
CA ARG A 40 -4.32 2.27 -9.34
C ARG A 40 -4.31 1.52 -10.68
N GLN A 41 -3.76 0.31 -10.74
CA GLN A 41 -3.78 -0.50 -11.98
C GLN A 41 -5.19 -0.99 -12.34
N ASN A 42 -6.11 -0.97 -11.38
CA ASN A 42 -7.50 -1.40 -11.54
C ASN A 42 -8.49 -0.22 -11.50
N ASP A 43 -8.00 1.02 -11.58
CA ASP A 43 -8.79 2.25 -11.46
C ASP A 43 -9.66 2.35 -10.18
N ASP A 44 -9.23 1.66 -9.11
CA ASP A 44 -9.97 1.56 -7.84
C ASP A 44 -9.12 2.13 -6.71
N LEU A 45 -9.17 3.44 -6.47
CA LEU A 45 -8.35 4.08 -5.44
C LEU A 45 -8.89 3.77 -4.03
N PRO A 46 -8.03 3.32 -3.10
CA PRO A 46 -8.48 2.90 -1.78
C PRO A 46 -8.91 4.09 -0.91
N ALA A 47 -9.80 3.82 0.04
CA ALA A 47 -10.35 4.82 0.97
C ALA A 47 -9.28 5.50 1.85
N CYS A 48 -8.08 4.92 1.98
CA CYS A 48 -6.95 5.51 2.69
C CYS A 48 -6.31 6.72 1.96
N LEU A 49 -6.81 7.10 0.78
CA LEU A 49 -6.46 8.35 0.10
C LEU A 49 -7.44 9.51 0.37
N ALA A 50 -8.49 9.28 1.16
CA ALA A 50 -9.50 10.28 1.51
C ALA A 50 -9.10 11.17 2.69
#